data_AF-A0A535P3N1-F1
#
_entry.id   AF-A0A535P3N1-F1
#
_cell.length_a   1.000
_cell.length_b   1.000
_cell.length_c   1.000
_cell.angle_alpha   90.00
_cell.angle_beta   90.00
_cell.angle_gamma   90.00
#
_symmetry.space_group_name_H-M   'P 1'
#
loop_
_entity.id
_entity.type
_entity.pdbx_description
1 polymer ?
#
loop_
_entity_poly.entity_id
_entity_poly.type
_entity_poly.pdbx_seq_one_letter_code
_entity_poly.pdbx_strand_id
1 'polypeptide(L)'
;MIVSAHDGYPRWLHSGADFLEMDIRRSRGGAVVLAHDRLRWWRRYVGFDEVLAAVPPTIGLHLDLKEAGYELELVGRVLERWTADRVVVTPDFESSVKAVKAAFPEVRVSPVDFITLDQRYATDGALAAARKPVWVWTVDDRREIERFQADSRIEGIITNRPDLALELRSARS
;
A
#
# COMPACT_ATOMS: atom_id res chain seq x y z
N MET A 1 -12.60 -3.15 -8.21
CA MET A 1 -12.06 -2.58 -6.96
C MET A 1 -10.74 -3.26 -6.64
N ILE A 2 -9.74 -2.49 -6.24
CA ILE A 2 -8.41 -2.93 -5.82
C ILE A 2 -8.46 -3.54 -4.42
N VAL A 3 -7.73 -4.63 -4.20
CA VAL A 3 -7.47 -5.25 -2.90
C VAL A 3 -5.97 -5.21 -2.63
N SER A 4 -5.58 -4.46 -1.59
CA SER A 4 -4.22 -4.37 -1.10
C SER A 4 -4.12 -5.17 0.22
N ALA A 5 -3.28 -6.20 0.25
CA ALA A 5 -3.08 -7.00 1.46
C ALA A 5 -2.18 -6.25 2.44
N HIS A 6 -2.71 -5.88 3.61
CA HIS A 6 -1.98 -5.24 4.70
C HIS A 6 -0.97 -6.20 5.34
N ASP A 7 0.21 -5.70 5.70
CA ASP A 7 1.35 -6.52 6.17
C ASP A 7 1.53 -7.75 5.24
N GLY A 8 1.55 -7.47 3.93
CA GLY A 8 1.25 -8.44 2.89
C GLY A 8 2.29 -9.56 2.76
N TYR A 9 3.55 -9.30 3.13
CA TYR A 9 4.65 -10.25 2.97
C TYR A 9 5.10 -10.86 4.32
N PRO A 10 5.39 -12.17 4.38
CA PRO A 10 5.23 -13.19 3.32
C PRO A 10 3.82 -13.78 3.27
N ARG A 11 2.95 -13.44 4.23
CA ARG A 11 1.69 -14.12 4.52
C ARG A 11 0.75 -14.22 3.32
N TRP A 12 0.67 -13.17 2.52
CA TRP A 12 -0.32 -13.01 1.45
C TRP A 12 0.27 -13.07 0.04
N LEU A 13 1.50 -13.57 -0.10
CA LEU A 13 2.19 -13.72 -1.39
C LEU A 13 1.38 -14.48 -2.45
N HIS A 14 0.57 -15.45 -2.03
CA HIS A 14 -0.26 -16.28 -2.92
C HIS A 14 -1.76 -16.00 -2.80
N SER A 15 -2.14 -14.87 -2.21
CA SER A 15 -3.56 -14.52 -1.98
C SER A 15 -4.32 -14.18 -3.26
N GLY A 16 -3.62 -13.69 -4.29
CA GLY A 16 -4.25 -13.07 -5.46
C GLY A 16 -4.63 -11.60 -5.25
N ALA A 17 -4.19 -10.97 -4.14
CA ALA A 17 -4.33 -9.53 -3.94
C ALA A 17 -3.60 -8.76 -5.06
N ASP A 18 -4.14 -7.61 -5.43
CA ASP A 18 -3.57 -6.80 -6.52
C ASP A 18 -2.26 -6.15 -6.06
N PHE A 19 -2.17 -5.80 -4.77
CA PHE A 19 -0.99 -5.23 -4.13
C PHE A 19 -0.69 -5.94 -2.81
N LEU A 20 0.60 -6.04 -2.46
CA LEU A 20 1.05 -6.24 -1.08
C LEU A 20 1.42 -4.87 -0.50
N GLU A 21 0.68 -4.44 0.51
CA GLU A 21 1.02 -3.29 1.32
C GLU A 21 2.08 -3.70 2.35
N MET A 22 3.05 -2.82 2.55
CA MET A 22 4.11 -3.01 3.53
C MET A 22 4.58 -1.68 4.09
N ASP A 23 4.69 -1.64 5.42
CA ASP A 23 5.37 -0.57 6.13
C ASP A 23 6.88 -0.70 5.96
N ILE A 24 7.52 0.37 5.50
CA ILE A 24 8.94 0.38 5.19
C ILE A 24 9.63 1.38 6.11
N ARG A 25 10.74 0.94 6.70
CA ARG A 25 11.62 1.77 7.51
C ARG A 25 13.07 1.69 7.07
N ARG A 26 13.83 2.78 7.26
CA ARG A 26 15.29 2.76 7.14
C ARG A 26 15.96 2.67 8.50
N SER A 27 16.79 1.65 8.70
CA SER A 27 17.62 1.52 9.90
C SER A 27 18.71 2.59 9.94
N ARG A 28 19.24 2.88 11.14
CA ARG A 28 20.40 3.77 11.32
C ARG A 28 21.64 3.32 10.54
N GLY A 29 21.77 2.01 10.29
CA GLY A 29 22.84 1.43 9.49
C GLY A 29 22.59 1.51 7.97
N GLY A 30 21.51 2.15 7.53
CA GLY A 30 21.17 2.35 6.13
C GLY A 30 20.33 1.23 5.50
N ALA A 31 20.19 0.07 6.15
CA ALA A 31 19.38 -1.03 5.65
C ALA A 31 17.89 -0.68 5.64
N VAL A 32 17.20 -1.02 4.56
CA VAL A 32 15.76 -0.85 4.40
C VAL A 32 15.05 -2.15 4.74
N VAL A 33 14.04 -2.08 5.60
CA VAL A 33 13.37 -3.24 6.18
C VAL A 33 11.87 -3.02 6.28
N LEU A 34 11.11 -4.12 6.37
CA LEU A 34 9.68 -4.09 6.66
C LEU A 34 9.44 -3.93 8.16
N ALA A 35 8.74 -2.88 8.57
CA ALA A 35 8.38 -2.62 9.95
C ALA A 35 7.33 -1.50 10.12
N HIS A 36 6.15 -1.84 10.65
CA HIS A 36 5.18 -0.83 11.09
C HIS A 36 5.73 0.03 12.23
N ASP A 37 6.22 -0.61 13.29
CA ASP A 37 6.71 0.06 14.50
C ASP A 37 8.19 0.44 14.40
N ARG A 38 8.62 1.34 15.31
CA ARG A 38 10.04 1.69 15.47
C ARG A 38 10.92 0.45 15.60
N LEU A 39 12.06 0.50 14.93
CA LEU A 39 13.04 -0.58 14.92
C LEU A 39 13.64 -0.82 16.31
N ARG A 40 13.77 -2.10 16.67
CA ARG A 40 14.34 -2.56 17.93
C ARG A 40 15.64 -3.31 17.64
N TRP A 41 16.72 -2.97 18.35
CA TRP A 41 18.06 -3.48 18.05
C TRP A 41 18.22 -5.01 18.21
N TRP A 42 17.35 -5.64 19.00
CA TRP A 42 17.35 -7.11 19.21
C TRP A 42 16.46 -7.87 18.23
N ARG A 43 15.61 -7.18 17.47
CA ARG A 43 14.68 -7.82 16.55
C ARG A 43 15.30 -7.86 15.15
N ARG A 44 15.23 -9.02 14.51
CA ARG A 44 15.50 -9.14 13.07
C ARG A 44 14.24 -8.75 12.30
N TYR A 45 14.44 -7.99 11.23
CA TYR A 45 13.38 -7.58 10.31
C TYR A 45 13.65 -8.17 8.93
N VAL A 46 12.58 -8.35 8.16
CA VAL A 46 12.68 -8.76 6.75
C VAL A 46 13.30 -7.59 5.98
N GLY A 47 14.34 -7.86 5.21
CA GLY A 47 14.97 -6.85 4.36
C GLY A 47 14.12 -6.58 3.12
N PHE A 48 14.07 -5.33 2.67
CA PHE A 48 13.30 -4.98 1.47
C PHE A 48 13.76 -5.77 0.23
N ASP A 49 15.06 -6.03 0.11
CA ASP A 49 15.63 -6.79 -1.00
C ASP A 49 15.21 -8.26 -0.99
N GLU A 50 14.97 -8.81 0.19
CA GLU A 50 14.41 -10.15 0.34
C GLU A 50 13.00 -10.20 -0.27
N VAL A 51 12.20 -9.15 -0.04
CA VAL A 51 10.86 -9.01 -0.62
C VAL A 51 10.95 -8.87 -2.15
N LEU A 52 11.82 -8.00 -2.67
CA LEU A 52 11.99 -7.84 -4.13
C LEU A 52 12.46 -9.11 -4.84
N ALA A 53 13.17 -9.99 -4.14
CA ALA A 53 13.60 -11.28 -4.67
C ALA A 53 12.48 -12.33 -4.63
N ALA A 54 11.59 -12.27 -3.64
CA ALA A 54 10.55 -13.27 -3.42
C ALA A 54 9.21 -12.94 -4.10
N VAL A 55 8.86 -11.65 -4.24
CA VAL A 55 7.58 -11.23 -4.82
C VAL A 55 7.68 -11.17 -6.35
N PRO A 56 6.82 -11.89 -7.10
CA PRO A 56 6.81 -11.80 -8.55
C PRO A 56 6.25 -10.43 -9.01
N PRO A 57 6.76 -9.84 -10.11
CA PRO A 57 6.33 -8.52 -10.58
C PRO A 57 4.87 -8.48 -11.09
N THR A 58 4.20 -9.63 -11.14
CA THR A 58 2.76 -9.72 -11.41
C THR A 58 1.90 -9.20 -10.24
N ILE A 59 2.45 -9.16 -9.01
CA ILE A 59 1.79 -8.60 -7.83
C ILE A 59 2.33 -7.19 -7.62
N GLY A 60 1.45 -6.21 -7.44
CA GLY A 60 1.86 -4.83 -7.18
C GLY A 60 2.48 -4.66 -5.79
N LEU A 61 3.32 -3.64 -5.63
CA LEU A 61 3.88 -3.24 -4.35
C LEU A 61 3.27 -1.92 -3.91
N HIS A 62 2.72 -1.91 -2.70
CA HIS A 62 2.21 -0.73 -2.04
C HIS A 62 3.14 -0.40 -0.87
N LEU A 63 3.92 0.67 -1.03
CA LEU A 63 5.03 1.05 -0.17
C LEU A 63 4.59 2.14 0.80
N ASP A 64 4.32 1.78 2.06
CA ASP A 64 4.03 2.75 3.12
C ASP A 64 5.35 3.22 3.75
N LEU A 65 5.69 4.50 3.56
CA LEU A 65 6.98 5.05 3.97
C LEU A 65 6.88 5.77 5.30
N LYS A 66 7.52 5.19 6.32
CA LYS A 66 7.47 5.69 7.71
C LYS A 66 8.53 6.72 8.04
N GLU A 67 9.54 6.92 7.20
CA GLU A 67 10.49 8.02 7.28
C GLU A 67 10.73 8.65 5.90
N ALA A 68 11.35 9.84 5.87
CA ALA A 68 11.76 10.51 4.63
C ALA A 68 13.27 10.30 4.36
N GLY A 69 13.69 10.58 3.12
CA GLY A 69 15.09 10.64 2.71
C GLY A 69 15.64 9.34 2.11
N TYR A 70 14.77 8.37 1.81
CA TYR A 70 15.14 7.14 1.11
C TYR A 70 14.14 6.74 0.03
N GLU A 71 13.07 7.52 -0.17
CA GLU A 71 12.03 7.24 -1.14
C GLU A 71 12.55 7.09 -2.58
N LEU A 72 13.53 7.89 -3.00
CA LEU A 72 14.01 7.85 -4.38
C LEU A 72 14.83 6.60 -4.70
N GLU A 73 15.74 6.24 -3.77
CA GLU A 73 16.53 5.02 -3.84
C GLU A 73 15.60 3.80 -3.86
N LEU A 74 14.60 3.79 -2.97
CA LEU A 74 13.64 2.71 -2.84
C LEU A 74 12.79 2.52 -4.09
N VAL A 75 12.13 3.59 -4.55
CA VAL A 75 11.22 3.53 -5.71
C VAL A 75 12.01 3.22 -6.99
N GLY A 76 13.18 3.84 -7.18
CA GLY A 76 14.05 3.55 -8.32
C GLY A 76 14.40 2.05 -8.39
N ARG A 77 14.75 1.45 -7.25
CA ARG A 77 15.08 0.02 -7.17
C ARG A 77 13.89 -0.89 -7.48
N VAL A 78 12.68 -0.52 -7.04
CA VAL A 78 11.46 -1.26 -7.39
C VAL A 78 11.21 -1.19 -8.90
N LEU A 79 11.39 -0.01 -9.50
CA LEU A 79 11.15 0.22 -10.93
C LEU A 79 12.16 -0.46 -11.86
N GLU A 80 13.25 -1.02 -11.33
CA GLU A 80 14.13 -1.91 -12.10
C GLU A 80 13.42 -3.21 -12.54
N ARG A 81 12.31 -3.56 -11.87
CA ARG A 81 11.61 -4.85 -12.04
C ARG A 81 10.09 -4.71 -12.20
N TRP A 82 9.48 -3.75 -11.51
CA TRP A 82 8.05 -3.44 -11.61
C TRP A 82 7.82 -2.29 -12.58
N THR A 83 6.70 -2.32 -13.30
CA THR A 83 6.20 -1.17 -14.03
C THR A 83 5.52 -0.18 -13.07
N ALA A 84 5.50 1.11 -13.40
CA ALA A 84 5.00 2.16 -12.50
C ALA A 84 3.53 1.97 -12.09
N ASP A 85 2.69 1.37 -12.94
CA ASP A 85 1.29 1.04 -12.64
C ASP A 85 1.13 -0.04 -11.56
N ARG A 86 2.21 -0.78 -11.25
CA ARG A 86 2.30 -1.79 -10.20
C ARG A 86 3.00 -1.30 -8.94
N VAL A 87 3.25 0.00 -8.84
CA VAL A 87 3.88 0.62 -7.66
C VAL A 87 3.00 1.74 -7.13
N VAL A 88 2.68 1.67 -5.85
CA VAL A 88 1.95 2.71 -5.12
C VAL A 88 2.76 3.10 -3.89
N VAL A 89 2.77 4.39 -3.55
CA VAL A 89 3.51 4.90 -2.39
C VAL A 89 2.60 5.73 -1.49
N THR A 90 2.65 5.48 -0.19
CA THR A 90 1.92 6.25 0.84
C THR A 90 2.90 6.72 1.91
N PRO A 91 3.52 7.89 1.74
CA PRO A 91 4.46 8.42 2.72
C PRO A 91 3.74 9.28 3.78
N ASP A 92 4.30 9.30 5.00
CA ASP A 92 3.84 10.20 6.07
C ASP A 92 4.30 11.67 5.86
N PHE A 93 5.23 11.92 4.94
CA PHE A 93 5.92 13.20 4.78
C PHE A 93 5.64 13.85 3.41
N GLU A 94 5.20 15.11 3.43
CA GLU A 94 4.96 15.90 2.21
C GLU A 94 6.23 16.04 1.35
N SER A 95 7.42 16.08 1.96
CA SER A 95 8.70 16.10 1.25
C SER A 95 8.89 14.86 0.38
N SER A 96 8.53 13.68 0.89
CA SER A 96 8.63 12.42 0.15
C SER A 96 7.59 12.36 -0.96
N VAL A 97 6.37 12.87 -0.75
CA VAL A 97 5.36 13.02 -1.81
C VAL A 97 5.93 13.83 -2.98
N LYS A 98 6.48 15.01 -2.68
CA LYS A 98 7.07 15.90 -3.70
C LYS A 98 8.26 15.26 -4.40
N ALA A 99 9.15 14.62 -3.65
CA ALA A 99 10.33 13.96 -4.20
C ALA A 99 9.93 12.82 -5.16
N VAL A 100 9.03 11.93 -4.74
CA VAL A 100 8.58 10.81 -5.58
C VAL A 100 7.87 11.32 -6.82
N LYS A 101 6.93 12.27 -6.71
CA LYS A 101 6.22 12.79 -7.90
C LYS A 101 7.14 13.55 -8.86
N ALA A 102 8.18 14.22 -8.37
CA ALA A 102 9.14 14.91 -9.22
C ALA A 102 10.05 13.93 -9.99
N ALA A 103 10.49 12.85 -9.33
CA ALA A 103 11.40 11.87 -9.93
C ALA A 103 10.67 10.79 -10.76
N PHE A 104 9.47 10.38 -10.32
CA PHE A 104 8.69 9.28 -10.87
C PHE A 104 7.21 9.68 -11.02
N PRO A 105 6.89 10.59 -11.97
CA PRO A 105 5.54 11.14 -12.11
C PRO A 105 4.45 10.11 -12.41
N GLU A 106 4.80 8.96 -12.98
CA GLU A 106 3.89 7.84 -13.29
C GLU A 106 3.56 6.98 -12.06
N VAL A 107 4.38 7.01 -11.00
CA VAL A 107 4.10 6.27 -9.77
C VAL A 107 2.96 6.97 -9.02
N ARG A 108 1.98 6.19 -8.59
CA ARG A 108 0.83 6.69 -7.83
C ARG A 108 1.21 6.95 -6.38
N VAL A 109 0.91 8.16 -5.89
CA VAL A 109 1.26 8.60 -4.53
C VAL A 109 0.06 9.23 -3.85
N SER A 110 -0.24 8.80 -2.62
CA SER A 110 -1.22 9.48 -1.74
C SER A 110 -0.57 10.72 -1.10
N PRO A 111 -1.26 11.88 -0.99
CA PRO A 111 -2.64 12.15 -1.37
C PRO A 111 -2.79 12.79 -2.77
N VAL A 112 -1.80 12.64 -3.66
CA VAL A 112 -1.74 13.34 -4.96
C VAL A 112 -2.61 12.67 -6.00
N ASP A 113 -2.43 11.37 -6.22
CA ASP A 113 -3.14 10.63 -7.26
C ASP A 113 -4.42 9.96 -6.73
N PHE A 114 -4.44 9.65 -5.44
CA PHE A 114 -5.56 9.07 -4.70
C PHE A 114 -5.45 9.50 -3.23
N ILE A 115 -6.47 9.24 -2.40
CA ILE A 115 -6.45 9.55 -0.97
C ILE A 115 -6.60 8.26 -0.18
N THR A 116 -5.75 8.07 0.84
CA THR A 116 -5.88 7.00 1.83
C THR A 116 -6.62 7.49 3.06
N LEU A 117 -7.62 6.74 3.52
CA LEU A 117 -8.46 7.13 4.65
C LEU A 117 -8.64 5.96 5.62
N ASP A 118 -8.53 6.24 6.92
CA ASP A 118 -8.95 5.27 7.94
C ASP A 118 -10.45 5.02 7.81
N GLN A 119 -10.88 3.77 7.88
CA GLN A 119 -12.29 3.35 7.75
C GLN A 119 -13.23 4.11 8.67
N ARG A 120 -12.76 4.55 9.85
CA ARG A 120 -13.54 5.34 10.82
C ARG A 120 -13.91 6.72 10.28
N TYR A 121 -13.12 7.25 9.34
CA TYR A 121 -13.36 8.54 8.70
C TYR A 121 -13.98 8.42 7.31
N ALA A 122 -14.08 7.20 6.75
CA ALA A 122 -14.74 6.89 5.48
C ALA A 122 -16.28 6.93 5.57
N THR A 123 -16.79 8.06 6.07
CA THR A 123 -18.20 8.42 6.15
C THR A 123 -18.71 8.86 4.78
N ASP A 124 -20.02 8.76 4.55
CA ASP A 124 -20.62 9.17 3.28
C ASP A 124 -20.30 10.63 2.91
N GLY A 125 -20.34 11.54 3.89
CA GLY A 125 -19.98 12.95 3.68
C GLY A 125 -18.51 13.13 3.28
N ALA A 126 -17.58 12.41 3.93
CA ALA A 126 -16.17 12.45 3.56
C ALA A 126 -15.93 11.90 2.14
N LEU A 127 -16.59 10.80 1.79
CA LEU A 127 -16.50 10.19 0.46
C LEU A 127 -17.14 11.08 -0.61
N ALA A 128 -18.26 11.73 -0.32
CA ALA A 128 -18.90 12.69 -1.23
C ALA A 128 -18.04 13.94 -1.47
N ALA A 129 -17.24 14.35 -0.47
CA ALA A 129 -16.33 15.47 -0.58
C ALA A 129 -15.01 15.13 -1.31
N ALA A 130 -14.68 13.83 -1.41
CA ALA A 130 -13.46 13.39 -2.07
C ALA A 130 -13.50 13.70 -3.57
N ARG A 131 -12.47 14.41 -4.06
CA ARG A 131 -12.32 14.75 -5.49
C ARG A 131 -11.35 13.82 -6.22
N LYS A 132 -10.87 12.78 -5.53
CA LYS A 132 -9.88 11.81 -5.99
C LYS A 132 -10.36 10.41 -5.59
N PRO A 133 -9.88 9.36 -6.28
CA PRO A 133 -10.12 7.99 -5.85
C PRO A 133 -9.74 7.79 -4.38
N VAL A 134 -10.56 7.05 -3.63
CA VAL A 134 -10.34 6.80 -2.20
C VAL A 134 -9.94 5.34 -1.99
N TRP A 135 -8.90 5.14 -1.18
CA TRP A 135 -8.48 3.85 -0.66
C TRP A 135 -8.71 3.83 0.84
N VAL A 136 -9.36 2.78 1.36
CA VAL A 136 -9.74 2.71 2.78
C VAL A 136 -8.91 1.66 3.51
N TRP A 137 -8.41 2.00 4.69
CA TRP A 137 -7.63 1.09 5.54
C TRP A 137 -8.10 1.13 7.01
N THR A 138 -7.85 0.13 7.84
CA THR A 138 -7.67 -1.28 7.47
C THR A 138 -9.02 -1.96 7.58
N VAL A 139 -9.58 -2.42 6.45
CA VAL A 139 -10.96 -2.91 6.37
C VAL A 139 -10.99 -4.43 6.51
N ASP A 140 -11.34 -4.93 7.69
CA ASP A 140 -11.30 -6.38 7.99
C ASP A 140 -12.68 -7.01 8.18
N ASP A 141 -13.68 -6.20 8.52
CA ASP A 141 -15.05 -6.68 8.75
C ASP A 141 -15.76 -6.97 7.43
N ARG A 142 -16.44 -8.13 7.34
CA ARG A 142 -17.15 -8.56 6.12
C ARG A 142 -18.15 -7.51 5.64
N ARG A 143 -18.94 -6.90 6.54
CA ARG A 143 -19.97 -5.94 6.16
C ARG A 143 -19.35 -4.64 5.65
N GLU A 144 -18.26 -4.20 6.28
CA GLU A 144 -17.52 -3.02 5.80
C GLU A 144 -16.84 -3.29 4.46
N ILE A 145 -16.25 -4.47 4.25
CA ILE A 145 -15.73 -4.88 2.94
C ILE A 145 -16.87 -4.79 1.92
N GLU A 146 -17.99 -5.49 2.11
CA GLU A 146 -19.15 -5.48 1.21
C GLU A 146 -19.63 -4.05 0.91
N ARG A 147 -19.77 -3.22 1.95
CA ARG A 147 -20.18 -1.81 1.84
C ARG A 147 -19.23 -1.02 0.96
N PHE A 148 -17.92 -1.08 1.21
CA PHE A 148 -16.94 -0.35 0.44
C PHE A 148 -16.79 -0.89 -0.98
N GLN A 149 -16.94 -2.20 -1.21
CA GLN A 149 -16.94 -2.75 -2.58
C GLN A 149 -18.12 -2.27 -3.41
N ALA A 150 -19.27 -2.04 -2.76
CA ALA A 150 -20.48 -1.56 -3.42
C ALA A 150 -20.44 -0.06 -3.76
N ASP A 151 -19.52 0.69 -3.16
CA ASP A 151 -19.40 2.14 -3.33
C ASP A 151 -18.44 2.49 -4.48
N SER A 152 -18.97 3.09 -5.54
CA SER A 152 -18.19 3.46 -6.74
C SER A 152 -17.14 4.56 -6.49
N ARG A 153 -17.19 5.25 -5.34
CA ARG A 153 -16.19 6.24 -4.92
C ARG A 153 -14.93 5.59 -4.33
N ILE A 154 -15.04 4.34 -3.88
CA ILE A 154 -13.92 3.56 -3.36
C ILE A 154 -13.24 2.83 -4.50
N GLU A 155 -11.99 3.15 -4.73
CA GLU A 155 -11.18 2.46 -5.73
C GLU A 155 -10.51 1.22 -5.15
N GLY A 156 -10.09 1.29 -3.88
CA GLY A 156 -9.37 0.20 -3.23
C GLY A 156 -9.63 0.07 -1.73
N ILE A 157 -9.38 -1.13 -1.20
CA ILE A 157 -9.31 -1.37 0.24
C ILE A 157 -7.97 -1.99 0.60
N ILE A 158 -7.47 -1.63 1.79
CA ILE A 158 -6.29 -2.21 2.42
C ILE A 158 -6.80 -3.06 3.59
N THR A 159 -6.44 -4.34 3.64
CA THR A 159 -7.09 -5.32 4.52
C THR A 159 -6.14 -6.40 5.02
N ASN A 160 -6.34 -6.86 6.25
CA ASN A 160 -5.73 -8.08 6.78
C ASN A 160 -6.43 -9.36 6.31
N ARG A 161 -7.53 -9.23 5.55
CA ARG A 161 -8.38 -10.32 5.05
C ARG A 161 -8.52 -10.27 3.52
N PRO A 162 -7.40 -10.29 2.75
CA PRO A 162 -7.46 -10.23 1.30
C PRO A 162 -8.20 -11.44 0.71
N ASP A 163 -8.11 -12.60 1.34
CA ASP A 163 -8.89 -13.80 1.01
C ASP A 163 -10.40 -13.51 0.95
N LEU A 164 -10.94 -12.94 2.01
CA LEU A 164 -12.34 -12.55 2.12
C LEU A 164 -12.71 -11.45 1.13
N ALA A 165 -11.85 -10.43 0.98
CA ALA A 165 -12.08 -9.35 0.05
C ALA A 165 -12.15 -9.83 -1.41
N LEU A 166 -11.30 -10.77 -1.79
CA LEU A 166 -11.25 -11.34 -3.14
C LEU A 166 -12.43 -12.27 -3.41
N GLU A 167 -12.84 -13.08 -2.43
CA GLU A 167 -14.07 -13.90 -2.48
C GLU A 167 -15.28 -13.02 -2.80
N LEU A 168 -15.48 -11.96 -2.00
CA LEU A 168 -16.59 -11.02 -2.16
C LEU A 168 -16.55 -10.26 -3.48
N ARG A 169 -15.35 -9.88 -3.95
CA ARG A 169 -15.16 -9.21 -5.23
C ARG A 169 -15.57 -10.09 -6.41
N SER A 170 -15.19 -11.36 -6.35
CA SER A 170 -15.46 -12.34 -7.40
C SER A 170 -16.95 -12.68 -7.48
N ALA A 171 -17.64 -12.75 -6.34
CA ALA A 171 -19.09 -12.99 -6.27
C ALA A 171 -19.94 -11.86 -6.90
N ARG A 172 -19.35 -10.70 -7.19
CA ARG A 172 -20.01 -9.54 -7.79
C ARG A 172 -19.66 -9.31 -9.26
N SER A 173 -18.72 -10.09 -9.81
CA SER A 173 -18.21 -9.95 -11.18
C SER A 173 -19.01 -10.76 -12.20
#